data_AF-A0A517VFM5-F1
#
_entry.id   AF-A0A517VFM5-F1
#
_cell.length_a   1.000
_cell.length_b   1.000
_cell.length_c   1.000
_cell.angle_alpha   90.00
_cell.angle_beta   90.00
_cell.angle_gamma   90.00
#
_symmetry.space_group_name_H-M   'P 1'
#
loop_
_entity.id
_entity.type
_entity.pdbx_description
1 polymer ?
#
loop_
_entity_poly.entity_id
_entity_poly.type
_entity_poly.pdbx_seq_one_letter_code
_entity_poly.pdbx_strand_id
1 'polypeptide(L)'
;MSDPTETTRREMVAQLNAVEGSREYLESKHGEVWDTTELQEQFEVLGFMSPFVGVRRRSDNLKGSVLFQASPRYYFGFQPE
;
A
#
# COMPACT_ATOMS: atom_id res chain seq x y z
N MET A 1 -12.68 18.07 14.57
CA MET A 1 -13.29 17.79 13.26
C MET A 1 -13.04 16.33 12.97
N SER A 2 -14.07 15.50 12.85
CA SER A 2 -13.89 14.08 12.52
C SER A 2 -13.52 13.95 11.05
N ASP A 3 -12.50 13.17 10.73
CA ASP A 3 -12.16 12.83 9.35
C ASP A 3 -13.33 12.02 8.73
N PRO A 4 -14.03 12.55 7.72
CA PRO A 4 -15.19 11.88 7.13
C PRO A 4 -14.81 10.58 6.39
N THR A 5 -13.54 10.36 6.09
CA THR A 5 -13.05 9.18 5.37
C THR A 5 -12.58 8.05 6.29
N GLU A 6 -12.45 8.31 7.59
CA GLU A 6 -11.89 7.36 8.57
C GLU A 6 -12.65 6.04 8.60
N THR A 7 -13.98 6.08 8.61
CA THR A 7 -14.82 4.87 8.64
C THR A 7 -14.56 4.01 7.42
N THR A 8 -14.60 4.59 6.22
CA THR A 8 -14.34 3.88 4.97
C THR A 8 -12.93 3.29 4.96
N ARG A 9 -11.90 4.05 5.37
CA ARG A 9 -10.53 3.54 5.45
C ARG A 9 -10.42 2.34 6.40
N ARG A 10 -11.05 2.38 7.57
CA ARG A 10 -11.03 1.26 8.52
C ARG A 10 -11.67 0.00 7.93
N GLU A 11 -12.78 0.14 7.23
CA GLU A 11 -13.42 -0.98 6.53
C GLU A 11 -12.51 -1.56 5.44
N MET A 12 -11.84 -0.72 4.66
CA MET A 12 -10.86 -1.17 3.66
C MET A 12 -9.68 -1.90 4.30
N VAL A 13 -9.14 -1.39 5.41
CA VAL A 13 -8.06 -2.05 6.16
C VAL A 13 -8.51 -3.44 6.63
N ALA A 14 -9.72 -3.55 7.17
CA ALA A 14 -10.25 -4.85 7.60
C ALA A 14 -10.36 -5.83 6.43
N GLN A 15 -10.84 -5.38 5.27
CA GLN A 15 -10.97 -6.21 4.07
C GLN A 15 -9.60 -6.67 3.53
N LEU A 16 -8.63 -5.75 3.43
CA LEU A 16 -7.28 -6.07 2.94
C LEU A 16 -6.52 -7.02 3.85
N ASN A 17 -6.77 -7.00 5.17
CA ASN A 17 -6.12 -7.93 6.10
C ASN A 17 -6.90 -9.25 6.29
N ALA A 18 -8.10 -9.39 5.71
CA ALA A 18 -8.92 -10.59 5.80
C ALA A 18 -8.70 -11.58 4.65
N VAL A 19 -8.06 -11.16 3.56
CA VAL A 19 -7.71 -12.03 2.43
C VAL A 19 -6.47 -12.88 2.74
N GLU A 20 -6.23 -13.90 1.92
CA GLU A 20 -4.97 -14.63 1.96
C GLU A 20 -3.81 -13.65 1.75
N GLY A 21 -2.96 -13.48 2.75
CA GLY A 21 -1.92 -12.46 2.72
C GLY A 21 -0.58 -12.93 2.12
N SER A 22 -0.54 -14.10 1.48
CA SER A 22 0.69 -14.61 0.86
C SER A 22 1.17 -13.68 -0.26
N ARG A 23 2.50 -13.60 -0.47
CA ARG A 23 3.06 -12.79 -1.56
C ARG A 23 2.50 -13.26 -2.90
N GLU A 24 2.45 -14.56 -3.12
CA GLU A 24 1.98 -15.18 -4.36
C GLU A 24 0.52 -14.82 -4.66
N TYR A 25 -0.34 -14.84 -3.63
CA TYR A 25 -1.73 -14.41 -3.79
C TYR A 25 -1.81 -12.93 -4.19
N LEU A 26 -1.10 -12.06 -3.48
CA LEU A 26 -1.10 -10.62 -3.75
C LEU A 26 -0.52 -10.31 -5.13
N GLU A 27 0.55 -10.99 -5.54
CA GLU A 27 1.18 -10.82 -6.85
C GLU A 27 0.21 -11.22 -7.97
N SER A 28 -0.55 -12.31 -7.78
CA SER A 28 -1.57 -12.73 -8.74
C SER A 28 -2.71 -11.71 -8.93
N LYS A 29 -2.96 -10.84 -7.94
CA LYS A 29 -4.03 -9.84 -7.95
C LYS A 29 -3.56 -8.45 -8.36
N HIS A 30 -2.36 -8.07 -7.95
CA HIS A 30 -1.88 -6.69 -8.02
C HIS A 30 -0.60 -6.52 -8.84
N GLY A 31 0.01 -7.62 -9.30
CA GLY A 31 1.28 -7.58 -10.01
C GLY A 31 2.44 -7.48 -9.02
N GLU A 32 3.14 -6.35 -8.99
CA GLU A 32 4.29 -6.18 -8.10
C GLU A 32 3.85 -6.06 -6.63
N VAL A 33 4.53 -6.83 -5.78
CA VAL A 33 4.36 -6.81 -4.33
C VAL A 33 5.72 -6.57 -3.69
N TRP A 34 5.76 -5.62 -2.79
CA TRP A 34 6.97 -5.23 -2.09
C TRP A 34 6.83 -5.55 -0.60
N ASP A 35 7.87 -6.11 0.00
CA ASP A 35 8.07 -6.01 1.44
C ASP A 35 8.55 -4.60 1.84
N THR A 36 8.90 -4.41 3.11
CA THR A 36 9.35 -3.08 3.59
C THR A 36 10.70 -2.66 3.02
N THR A 37 11.61 -3.61 2.80
CA THR A 37 12.95 -3.35 2.25
C THR A 37 12.82 -2.99 0.77
N GLU A 38 12.14 -3.82 -0.01
CA GLU A 38 11.92 -3.59 -1.44
C GLU A 38 11.16 -2.29 -1.70
N LEU A 39 10.17 -1.96 -0.86
CA LEU A 39 9.45 -0.68 -0.97
C LEU A 39 10.43 0.51 -0.85
N GLN A 40 11.37 0.47 0.10
CA GLN A 40 12.32 1.57 0.32
C GLN A 40 13.36 1.70 -0.80
N GLU A 41 13.69 0.58 -1.45
CA GLU A 41 14.55 0.54 -2.64
C GLU A 41 13.87 1.16 -3.86
N GLN A 42 12.58 0.91 -4.06
CA GLN A 42 11.83 1.40 -5.22
C GLN A 42 11.23 2.79 -5.00
N PHE A 43 10.92 3.14 -3.75
CA PHE A 43 10.18 4.34 -3.39
C PHE A 43 10.79 5.09 -2.21
N GLU A 44 10.53 6.38 -2.18
CA GLU A 44 10.63 7.21 -0.98
C GLU A 44 9.25 7.37 -0.36
N VAL A 45 9.11 7.05 0.93
CA VAL A 45 7.84 7.15 1.65
C VAL A 45 7.60 8.60 2.09
N LEU A 46 6.46 9.15 1.69
CA LEU A 46 6.05 10.53 1.98
C LEU A 46 5.10 10.63 3.18
N GLY A 47 4.28 9.62 3.42
CA GLY A 47 3.33 9.62 4.53
C GLY A 47 2.42 8.39 4.56
N PHE A 48 1.73 8.19 5.68
CA PHE A 48 0.83 7.05 5.90
C PHE A 48 -0.60 7.52 6.15
N MET A 49 -1.55 6.86 5.48
CA MET A 49 -2.98 6.98 5.71
C MET A 49 -3.67 5.65 5.37
N SER A 50 -3.44 4.64 6.22
CA SER A 50 -3.93 3.25 6.05
C SER A 50 -5.31 3.07 5.40
N PRO A 51 -5.47 2.27 4.35
CA PRO A 51 -4.49 1.34 3.82
C PRO A 51 -3.49 1.98 2.84
N PHE A 52 -3.49 3.31 2.69
CA PHE A 52 -2.64 3.99 1.73
C PHE A 52 -1.30 4.42 2.33
N VAL A 53 -0.27 4.38 1.50
CA VAL A 53 1.04 4.99 1.77
C VAL A 53 1.37 5.90 0.61
N GLY A 54 1.53 7.19 0.89
CA GLY A 54 2.01 8.16 -0.09
C GLY A 54 3.48 7.89 -0.37
N VAL A 55 3.86 7.79 -1.64
CA VAL A 55 5.21 7.44 -2.07
C VAL A 55 5.65 8.28 -3.27
N ARG A 56 6.97 8.39 -3.44
CA ARG A 56 7.61 8.88 -4.66
C ARG A 56 8.48 7.77 -5.23
N ARG A 57 8.20 7.33 -6.46
CA ARG A 57 8.99 6.30 -7.14
C ARG A 57 10.36 6.86 -7.51
N ARG A 58 11.44 6.13 -7.20
CA ARG A 58 12.80 6.62 -7.36
C ARG A 58 13.28 6.66 -8.81
N SER A 59 12.80 5.74 -9.65
CA SER A 59 13.24 5.62 -11.05
C SER A 59 12.86 6.83 -11.91
N ASP A 60 11.74 7.49 -11.62
CA ASP A 60 11.18 8.56 -12.44
C ASP A 60 10.61 9.74 -11.63
N ASN A 61 10.77 9.75 -10.30
CA ASN A 61 10.28 10.77 -9.38
C ASN A 61 8.76 10.99 -9.37
N LEU A 62 7.97 10.06 -9.93
CA LEU A 62 6.50 10.16 -9.89
C LEU A 62 5.99 9.96 -8.46
N LYS A 63 5.11 10.87 -8.02
CA LYS A 63 4.36 10.75 -6.77
C LYS A 63 3.12 9.91 -6.99
N GLY A 64 2.68 9.25 -5.94
CA GLY A 64 1.54 8.36 -5.98
C GLY A 64 1.27 7.76 -4.61
N SER A 65 0.45 6.72 -4.62
CA SER A 65 0.21 5.91 -3.43
C SER A 65 0.28 4.42 -3.75
N VAL A 66 0.61 3.64 -2.72
CA VAL A 66 0.45 2.18 -2.72
C VAL A 66 -0.55 1.80 -1.64
N LEU A 67 -1.18 0.64 -1.81
CA LEU A 67 -1.91 -0.02 -0.73
C LEU A 67 -0.94 -0.83 0.14
N PHE A 68 -1.34 -1.12 1.38
CA PHE A 68 -0.66 -2.12 2.20
C PHE A 68 -1.63 -2.96 3.03
N GLN A 69 -1.26 -4.22 3.25
CA GLN A 69 -1.77 -5.04 4.34
C GLN A 69 -0.72 -5.12 5.46
N ALA A 70 -1.15 -5.32 6.69
CA ALA A 70 -0.28 -5.27 7.87
C ALA A 70 0.23 -6.66 8.33
N SER A 71 -0.45 -7.75 7.96
CA SER A 71 -0.07 -9.09 8.41
C SER A 71 -0.34 -10.19 7.35
N PRO A 72 0.70 -10.76 6.70
CA PRO A 72 2.09 -10.27 6.67
C PRO A 72 2.18 -8.89 5.97
N ARG A 73 3.20 -8.08 6.31
CA ARG A 73 3.28 -6.71 5.80
C ARG A 73 3.79 -6.66 4.36
N TYR A 74 2.90 -6.27 3.44
CA TYR A 74 3.20 -6.11 2.02
C TYR A 74 2.55 -4.85 1.46
N TYR A 75 3.19 -4.27 0.45
CA TYR A 75 2.76 -3.10 -0.29
C TYR A 75 2.56 -3.46 -1.75
N PHE A 76 1.58 -2.86 -2.42
CA PHE A 76 1.26 -3.21 -3.81
C PHE A 76 0.38 -2.14 -4.47
N GLY A 77 0.18 -2.28 -5.78
CA GLY A 77 -0.79 -1.49 -6.52
C GLY A 77 -0.46 0.00 -6.58
N PHE A 78 0.77 0.35 -6.98
CA PHE A 78 1.16 1.75 -7.17
C PHE A 78 0.21 2.48 -8.14
N GLN A 79 -0.34 3.59 -7.67
CA GLN A 79 -1.14 4.51 -8.48
C GLN A 79 -0.50 5.91 -8.47
N PRO A 80 -0.08 6.44 -9.63
CA PRO A 80 0.44 7.80 -9.71
C PRO A 80 -0.65 8.85 -9.45
N GLU A 81 -0.24 10.02 -8.93
CA GLU A 81 -1.09 11.22 -8.76
C GLU A 81 -1.52 11.84 -10.10
#